data_AF-E1Z825-F1
#
_entry.id   AF-E1Z825-F1
#
_cell.length_a   1.000
_cell.length_b   1.000
_cell.length_c   1.000
_cell.angle_alpha   90.00
_cell.angle_beta   90.00
_cell.angle_gamma   90.00
#
_symmetry.space_group_name_H-M   'P 1'
#
loop_
_entity.id
_entity.type
_entity.pdbx_description
1 polymer ?
#
loop_
_entity_poly.entity_id
_entity_poly.type
_entity_poly.pdbx_seq_one_letter_code
_entity_poly.pdbx_strand_id
1 'polypeptide(L)'
;MAGVPLKPAQLAFEETLLRERLNFLRELKEQLQQEEGPVAQTVQAYTSIIDEVIYDIALEVHRAVHTEVDTLADVRHRLATGGGISQQAAAIPPLPPPVHKGNMIDVFGNVVPPIALDQVACPSCGRKVAAGRFAPHLEKCMGRGRQASRQANKRLSTMEFG
;
A
#
# COMPACT_ATOMS: atom_id res chain seq x y z
N MET A 1 -7.97 -23.96 -47.43
CA MET A 1 -9.08 -24.68 -46.76
C MET A 1 -10.33 -24.48 -47.60
N ALA A 2 -10.69 -25.47 -48.42
CA ALA A 2 -11.89 -25.39 -49.25
C ALA A 2 -13.11 -25.60 -48.34
N GLY A 3 -13.97 -24.59 -48.23
CA GLY A 3 -15.18 -24.66 -47.42
C GLY A 3 -16.09 -25.78 -47.91
N VAL A 4 -16.63 -26.56 -46.97
CA VAL A 4 -17.64 -27.57 -47.26
C VAL A 4 -18.83 -26.88 -47.94
N PRO A 5 -19.28 -27.32 -49.13
CA PRO A 5 -20.40 -26.70 -49.80
C PRO A 5 -21.66 -26.88 -48.95
N LEU A 6 -22.20 -25.76 -48.47
CA LEU A 6 -23.42 -25.72 -47.69
C LEU A 6 -24.60 -26.18 -48.54
N LYS A 7 -25.51 -26.93 -47.92
CA LYS A 7 -26.74 -27.36 -48.60
C LYS A 7 -27.60 -26.13 -48.93
N PRO A 8 -28.44 -26.17 -49.99
CA PRO A 8 -29.25 -25.02 -50.40
C PRO A 8 -30.12 -24.44 -49.27
N ALA A 9 -30.66 -25.30 -48.40
CA ALA A 9 -31.43 -24.88 -47.23
C ALA A 9 -30.58 -24.18 -46.15
N GLN A 10 -29.31 -24.57 -45.99
CA GLN A 10 -28.37 -23.94 -45.05
C GLN A 10 -27.93 -22.56 -45.57
N LEU A 11 -27.68 -22.45 -46.88
CA LEU A 11 -27.39 -21.16 -47.53
C LEU A 11 -28.54 -20.17 -47.36
N ALA A 12 -29.78 -20.61 -47.61
CA ALA A 12 -30.95 -19.74 -47.43
C ALA A 12 -31.11 -19.29 -45.97
N PHE A 13 -30.90 -20.20 -45.01
CA PHE A 13 -30.94 -19.86 -43.59
C PHE A 13 -29.85 -18.86 -43.20
N GLU A 14 -28.60 -19.08 -43.63
CA GLU A 14 -27.50 -18.14 -43.36
C GLU A 14 -27.74 -16.79 -44.02
N GLU A 15 -28.28 -16.76 -45.24
CA GLU A 15 -28.64 -15.52 -45.92
C GLU A 15 -29.69 -14.73 -45.13
N THR A 16 -30.73 -15.40 -44.61
CA THR A 16 -31.74 -14.73 -43.77
C THR A 16 -31.13 -14.18 -42.47
N LEU A 17 -30.29 -14.96 -41.79
CA LEU A 17 -29.63 -14.53 -40.55
C LEU A 17 -28.70 -13.33 -40.78
N LEU A 18 -27.93 -13.35 -41.88
CA LEU A 18 -27.04 -12.25 -42.24
C LEU A 18 -27.83 -10.99 -42.58
N ARG A 19 -28.95 -11.12 -43.31
CA ARG A 19 -29.85 -9.99 -43.62
C ARG A 19 -30.41 -9.37 -42.34
N GLU A 20 -30.85 -10.18 -41.38
CA GLU A 20 -31.33 -9.67 -40.08
C GLU A 20 -30.23 -8.93 -39.31
N ARG A 21 -29.03 -9.51 -39.21
CA ARG A 21 -27.89 -8.85 -38.56
C ARG A 21 -27.50 -7.54 -39.24
N LEU A 22 -27.49 -7.50 -40.57
CA LEU A 22 -27.18 -6.28 -41.32
C LEU A 22 -28.24 -5.20 -41.12
N ASN A 23 -29.52 -5.59 -41.04
CA ASN A 23 -30.60 -4.65 -40.73
C ASN A 23 -30.44 -4.07 -39.33
N PHE A 24 -30.17 -4.92 -38.33
CA PHE A 24 -29.90 -4.47 -36.96
C PHE A 24 -28.72 -3.48 -36.89
N LEU A 25 -27.60 -3.80 -37.54
CA LEU A 25 -26.44 -2.91 -37.56
C LEU A 25 -26.73 -1.58 -38.26
N ARG A 26 -27.58 -1.57 -39.28
CA ARG A 26 -27.99 -0.35 -39.97
C ARG A 26 -28.84 0.53 -39.06
N GLU A 27 -29.82 -0.06 -38.38
CA GLU A 27 -30.66 0.65 -37.42
C GLU A 27 -29.84 1.22 -36.27
N LEU A 28 -28.94 0.43 -35.69
CA LEU A 28 -28.03 0.89 -34.63
C LEU A 28 -27.15 2.04 -35.11
N LYS A 29 -26.63 1.97 -36.35
CA LYS A 29 -25.84 3.05 -36.94
C LYS A 29 -26.66 4.32 -37.10
N GLU A 30 -27.89 4.23 -37.59
CA GLU A 30 -28.79 5.38 -37.73
C GLU A 30 -29.08 6.02 -36.36
N GLN A 31 -29.35 5.20 -35.33
CA GLN A 31 -29.54 5.66 -33.96
C GLN A 31 -28.31 6.33 -33.36
N LEU A 32 -27.09 5.86 -33.70
CA LEU A 32 -25.84 6.48 -33.28
C LEU A 32 -25.52 7.78 -34.02
N GLN A 33 -26.00 7.94 -35.26
CA GLN A 33 -25.83 9.18 -36.04
C GLN A 33 -26.76 10.30 -35.57
N GLN A 34 -27.84 9.97 -34.87
CA GLN A 34 -28.69 10.95 -34.21
C GLN A 34 -28.02 11.41 -32.92
N GLU A 35 -27.29 12.53 -32.96
CA GLU A 35 -26.51 13.04 -31.81
C GLU A 35 -27.38 13.29 -30.56
N GLU A 36 -28.62 13.76 -30.75
CA GLU A 36 -29.57 13.97 -29.65
C GLU A 36 -30.37 12.69 -29.30
N GLY A 37 -30.11 11.57 -29.96
CA GLY A 37 -30.76 10.30 -29.70
C GLY A 37 -30.30 9.68 -28.37
N PRO A 38 -31.17 8.90 -27.69
CA PRO A 38 -30.85 8.30 -26.39
C PRO A 38 -29.66 7.34 -26.48
N VAL A 39 -29.50 6.62 -27.60
CA VAL A 39 -28.38 5.68 -27.81
C VAL A 39 -27.06 6.44 -27.93
N ALA A 40 -27.02 7.49 -28.77
CA ALA A 40 -25.83 8.32 -28.93
C ALA A 40 -25.44 9.02 -27.63
N GLN A 41 -26.41 9.63 -26.92
CA GLN A 41 -26.17 10.25 -25.61
C GLN A 41 -25.68 9.24 -24.56
N THR A 42 -26.23 8.02 -24.55
CA THR A 42 -25.78 6.96 -23.63
C THR A 42 -24.33 6.60 -23.90
N VAL A 43 -23.96 6.36 -25.16
CA VAL A 43 -22.57 6.05 -25.54
C VAL A 43 -21.65 7.22 -25.18
N GLN A 44 -22.06 8.46 -25.42
CA GLN A 44 -21.28 9.65 -25.07
C GLN A 44 -21.07 9.76 -23.56
N ALA A 45 -22.11 9.56 -22.75
CA ALA A 45 -22.01 9.59 -21.30
C ALA A 45 -21.04 8.52 -20.77
N TYR A 46 -21.16 7.27 -21.24
CA TYR A 46 -20.22 6.21 -20.86
C TYR A 46 -18.80 6.51 -21.31
N THR A 47 -18.62 7.02 -22.53
CA THR A 47 -17.29 7.40 -23.04
C THR A 47 -16.66 8.47 -22.17
N SER A 48 -17.42 9.53 -21.83
CA SER A 48 -16.95 10.59 -20.92
C SER A 48 -16.57 10.04 -19.55
N ILE A 49 -17.37 9.14 -18.96
CA ILE A 49 -17.04 8.53 -17.66
C ILE A 49 -15.74 7.72 -17.76
N ILE A 50 -15.57 6.94 -18.83
CA ILE A 50 -14.36 6.14 -19.04
C ILE A 50 -13.14 7.06 -19.19
N ASP A 51 -13.26 8.15 -19.95
CA ASP A 51 -12.17 9.11 -20.16
C ASP A 51 -11.74 9.77 -18.84
N GLU A 52 -12.68 10.18 -17.99
CA GLU A 52 -12.40 10.74 -16.65
C GLU A 52 -11.69 9.70 -15.76
N VAL A 53 -12.17 8.45 -15.75
CA VAL A 53 -11.54 7.36 -14.96
C VAL A 53 -10.12 7.07 -15.46
N ILE A 54 -9.91 7.04 -16.78
CA ILE A 54 -8.58 6.87 -17.37
C ILE A 54 -7.67 8.02 -16.96
N TYR A 55 -8.17 9.26 -17.01
CA TYR A 55 -7.40 10.45 -16.64
C TYR A 55 -6.97 10.42 -15.17
N ASP A 56 -7.88 10.09 -14.25
CA ASP A 56 -7.58 9.97 -12.83
C ASP A 56 -6.49 8.91 -12.55
N ILE A 57 -6.62 7.74 -13.17
CA ILE A 57 -5.62 6.66 -13.03
C ILE A 57 -4.26 7.10 -13.59
N ALA A 58 -4.24 7.72 -14.76
CA ALA A 58 -3.02 8.18 -15.40
C ALA A 58 -2.31 9.25 -14.56
N LEU A 59 -3.07 10.19 -13.98
CA LEU A 59 -2.54 11.24 -13.14
C LEU A 59 -1.97 10.68 -11.83
N GLU A 60 -2.65 9.71 -11.21
CA GLU A 60 -2.17 9.07 -9.98
C GLU A 60 -0.88 8.29 -10.22
N VAL A 61 -0.79 7.52 -11.31
CA VAL A 61 0.44 6.81 -11.69
C VAL A 61 1.57 7.79 -12.00
N HIS A 62 1.30 8.86 -12.75
CA HIS A 62 2.29 9.89 -13.04
C HIS A 62 2.80 10.55 -11.75
N ARG A 63 1.90 10.90 -10.83
CA ARG A 63 2.24 11.46 -9.52
C ARG A 63 3.13 10.51 -8.72
N ALA A 64 2.74 9.24 -8.61
CA ALA A 64 3.49 8.24 -7.87
C ALA A 64 4.93 8.10 -8.40
N VAL A 65 5.09 8.04 -9.73
CA VAL A 65 6.40 7.95 -10.39
C VAL A 65 7.22 9.22 -10.18
N HIS A 66 6.62 10.40 -10.33
CA HIS A 66 7.32 11.68 -10.13
C HIS A 66 7.75 11.89 -8.67
N THR A 67 7.02 11.32 -7.71
CA THR A 67 7.38 11.38 -6.28
C THR A 67 8.29 10.23 -5.83
N GLU A 68 8.75 9.37 -6.74
CA GLU A 68 9.59 8.19 -6.46
C GLU A 68 8.96 7.18 -5.48
N VAL A 69 7.65 7.28 -5.24
CA VAL A 69 6.88 6.26 -4.48
C VAL A 69 6.74 4.98 -5.30
N ASP A 70 6.81 5.12 -6.62
CA ASP A 70 6.70 4.03 -7.59
C ASP A 70 7.71 4.25 -8.72
N THR A 71 8.08 3.20 -9.44
CA THR A 71 8.96 3.33 -10.61
C THR A 71 8.27 2.85 -11.88
N LEU A 72 8.73 3.32 -13.05
CA LEU A 72 8.23 2.83 -14.34
C LEU A 72 8.43 1.31 -14.51
N ALA A 73 9.46 0.74 -13.88
CA ALA A 73 9.69 -0.70 -13.89
C ALA A 73 8.61 -1.45 -13.09
N ASP A 74 8.24 -0.93 -11.92
CA ASP A 74 7.19 -1.50 -11.05
C ASP A 74 5.82 -1.42 -11.74
N VAL A 75 5.48 -0.28 -12.34
CA VAL A 75 4.26 -0.11 -13.15
C VAL A 75 4.22 -1.15 -14.29
N ARG A 76 5.32 -1.29 -15.04
CA ARG A 76 5.42 -2.25 -16.15
C ARG A 76 5.25 -3.69 -15.67
N HIS A 77 5.85 -4.02 -14.52
CA HIS A 77 5.69 -5.34 -13.91
C HIS A 77 4.23 -5.61 -13.56
N ARG A 78 3.54 -4.67 -12.89
CA ARG A 78 2.11 -4.81 -12.55
C ARG A 78 1.24 -5.03 -13.77
N LEU A 79 1.47 -4.30 -14.85
CA LEU A 79 0.75 -4.48 -16.12
C LEU A 79 1.00 -5.87 -16.72
N ALA A 80 2.25 -6.34 -16.73
CA ALA A 80 2.61 -7.66 -17.26
C ALA A 80 2.01 -8.82 -16.43
N THR A 81 1.86 -8.63 -15.11
CA THR A 81 1.24 -9.62 -14.21
C THR A 81 -0.28 -9.46 -14.09
N GLY A 82 -0.91 -8.63 -14.93
CA GLY A 82 -2.37 -8.51 -14.99
C GLY A 82 -3.00 -7.61 -13.93
N GLY A 83 -2.27 -6.63 -13.39
CA GLY A 83 -2.78 -5.60 -12.47
C GLY A 83 -3.28 -6.15 -11.13
N GLY A 84 -3.22 -7.46 -10.92
CA GLY A 84 -3.48 -8.08 -9.64
C GLY A 84 -2.56 -7.44 -8.63
N ILE A 85 -3.12 -7.08 -7.48
CA ILE A 85 -2.38 -7.00 -6.23
C ILE A 85 -1.79 -8.40 -6.08
N SER A 86 -0.64 -8.63 -6.71
CA SER A 86 0.38 -9.42 -6.07
C SER A 86 0.63 -8.64 -4.79
N GLN A 87 -0.17 -8.99 -3.79
CA GLN A 87 0.40 -9.53 -2.59
C GLN A 87 1.44 -10.58 -3.07
N GLN A 88 2.58 -10.10 -3.59
CA GLN A 88 3.79 -10.35 -2.87
C GLN A 88 3.47 -9.84 -1.46
N ALA A 89 2.72 -10.65 -0.69
CA ALA A 89 3.16 -11.04 0.61
C ALA A 89 4.63 -11.32 0.35
N ALA A 90 5.46 -10.28 0.59
CA ALA A 90 6.88 -10.31 0.36
C ALA A 90 7.29 -11.69 0.84
N ALA A 91 7.64 -12.58 -0.10
CA ALA A 91 7.57 -14.02 0.09
C ALA A 91 8.05 -14.29 1.49
N ILE A 92 7.14 -14.66 2.42
CA ILE A 92 7.43 -14.62 3.86
C ILE A 92 8.79 -15.29 3.97
N PRO A 93 9.86 -14.54 4.31
CA PRO A 93 11.19 -15.12 4.29
C PRO A 93 11.08 -16.37 5.16
N PRO A 94 11.60 -17.52 4.69
CA PRO A 94 11.40 -18.80 5.35
C PRO A 94 11.60 -18.57 6.84
N LEU A 95 10.56 -18.90 7.62
CA LEU A 95 10.45 -18.51 9.01
C LEU A 95 11.81 -18.73 9.66
N PRO A 96 12.45 -17.68 10.22
CA PRO A 96 13.77 -17.82 10.81
C PRO A 96 13.76 -19.00 11.78
N PRO A 97 14.87 -19.76 11.90
CA PRO A 97 14.93 -20.90 12.80
C PRO A 97 14.40 -20.49 14.18
N PRO A 98 13.64 -21.36 14.87
CA PRO A 98 12.88 -21.00 16.07
C PRO A 98 13.80 -20.28 17.06
N VAL A 99 13.61 -18.97 17.17
CA VAL A 99 14.41 -18.14 18.05
C VAL A 99 14.08 -18.53 19.47
N HIS A 100 15.10 -18.79 20.28
CA HIS A 100 14.92 -19.11 21.69
C HIS A 100 14.03 -18.04 22.36
N LYS A 101 13.07 -18.51 23.18
CA LYS A 101 12.11 -17.69 23.93
C LYS A 101 12.74 -16.36 24.40
N GLY A 102 12.39 -15.25 23.75
CA GLY A 102 12.85 -13.91 24.13
C GLY A 102 13.40 -13.04 23.01
N ASN A 103 13.75 -13.61 21.85
CA ASN A 103 14.30 -12.81 20.75
C ASN A 103 13.26 -12.67 19.63
N MET A 104 12.76 -11.44 19.45
CA MET A 104 11.86 -11.06 18.36
C MET A 104 12.69 -10.81 17.09
N ILE A 105 12.10 -11.03 15.92
CA ILE A 105 12.74 -10.68 14.63
C ILE A 105 11.98 -9.52 14.03
N ASP A 106 12.70 -8.47 13.61
CA ASP A 106 12.10 -7.27 13.01
C ASP A 106 11.66 -7.50 11.55
N VAL A 107 11.02 -6.49 10.96
CA VAL A 107 10.52 -6.51 9.56
C VAL A 107 11.68 -6.66 8.54
N PHE A 108 12.92 -6.42 8.96
CA PHE A 108 14.13 -6.54 8.14
C PHE A 108 14.89 -7.86 8.36
N GLY A 109 14.37 -8.76 9.20
CA GLY A 109 14.99 -10.05 9.49
C GLY A 109 16.10 -10.02 10.55
N ASN A 110 16.30 -8.90 11.25
CA ASN A 110 17.29 -8.82 12.32
C ASN A 110 16.73 -9.38 13.63
N VAL A 111 17.58 -10.10 14.36
CA VAL A 111 17.25 -10.61 15.70
C VAL A 111 17.37 -9.45 16.70
N VAL A 112 16.23 -8.98 17.21
CA VAL A 112 16.15 -7.92 18.21
C VAL A 112 16.35 -8.53 19.61
N PRO A 113 17.37 -8.09 20.37
CA PRO A 113 17.57 -8.57 21.72
C PRO A 113 16.40 -8.11 22.62
N PRO A 114 16.01 -8.90 23.64
CA PRO A 114 14.88 -8.59 24.53
C PRO A 114 15.06 -7.28 25.31
N ILE A 115 16.31 -6.81 25.44
CA ILE A 115 16.65 -5.55 26.07
C ILE A 115 17.59 -4.81 25.13
N ALA A 116 17.22 -3.60 24.73
CA ALA A 116 18.08 -2.72 23.96
C ALA A 116 19.34 -2.35 24.79
N LEU A 117 20.49 -2.83 24.36
CA LEU A 117 21.78 -2.64 25.03
C LEU A 117 22.50 -1.34 24.60
N ASP A 118 22.00 -0.66 23.57
CA ASP A 118 22.58 0.56 23.03
C ASP A 118 22.74 1.62 24.12
N GLN A 119 23.91 2.25 24.18
CA GLN A 119 24.18 3.29 25.17
C GLN A 119 23.73 4.66 24.65
N VAL A 120 22.79 5.26 25.36
CA VAL A 120 22.31 6.62 25.09
C VAL A 120 22.76 7.57 26.21
N ALA A 121 23.14 8.79 25.86
CA ALA A 121 23.50 9.81 26.85
C ALA A 121 22.23 10.48 27.39
N CYS A 122 22.08 10.50 28.72
CA CYS A 122 20.96 11.21 29.35
C CYS A 122 21.13 12.73 29.18
N PRO A 123 20.17 13.45 28.58
CA PRO A 123 20.30 14.89 28.36
C PRO A 123 20.30 15.69 29.67
N SER A 124 19.74 15.13 30.74
CA SER A 124 19.62 15.80 32.04
C SER A 124 20.85 15.65 32.96
N CYS A 125 21.67 14.61 32.76
CA CYS A 125 22.86 14.37 33.61
C CYS A 125 24.13 13.96 32.86
N GLY A 126 24.08 13.84 31.53
CA GLY A 126 25.21 13.48 30.67
C GLY A 126 25.71 12.04 30.79
N ARG A 127 25.16 11.22 31.71
CA ARG A 127 25.61 9.82 31.88
C ARG A 127 25.14 8.95 30.73
N LYS A 128 26.03 8.07 30.26
CA LYS A 128 25.70 6.99 29.31
C LYS A 128 24.90 5.91 30.03
N VAL A 129 23.72 5.58 29.51
CA VAL A 129 22.78 4.61 30.08
C VAL A 129 22.30 3.70 28.96
N ALA A 130 22.17 2.40 29.23
CA ALA A 130 21.57 1.47 28.25
C ALA A 130 20.12 1.86 27.95
N ALA A 131 19.73 1.86 26.68
CA ALA A 131 18.41 2.28 26.20
C ALA A 131 17.28 1.52 26.92
N GLY A 132 17.42 0.20 27.10
CA GLY A 132 16.45 -0.62 27.83
C GLY A 132 16.33 -0.32 29.33
N ARG A 133 17.23 0.51 29.90
CA ARG A 133 17.22 0.93 31.32
C ARG A 133 17.03 2.43 31.48
N PHE A 134 16.65 3.12 30.40
CA PHE A 134 16.49 4.57 30.42
C PHE A 134 15.31 5.03 31.29
N ALA A 135 14.17 4.31 31.27
CA ALA A 135 13.02 4.63 32.12
C ALA A 135 13.32 4.54 33.64
N PRO A 136 13.89 3.43 34.18
CA PRO A 136 14.34 3.38 35.57
C PRO A 136 15.41 4.43 35.93
N HIS A 137 16.20 4.86 34.94
CA HIS A 137 17.14 5.95 35.11
C HIS A 137 16.43 7.30 35.25
N LEU A 138 15.46 7.62 34.39
CA LEU A 138 14.69 8.87 34.46
C LEU A 138 13.90 8.98 35.77
N GLU A 139 13.34 7.88 36.27
CA GLU A 139 12.69 7.85 37.59
C GLU A 139 13.63 8.30 38.73
N LYS A 140 14.93 8.02 38.63
CA LYS A 140 15.93 8.45 39.63
C LYS A 140 16.55 9.81 39.28
N CYS A 141 16.76 10.07 37.99
CA CYS A 141 17.47 11.24 37.48
C CYS A 141 16.56 12.49 37.48
N MET A 142 15.31 12.33 37.08
CA MET A 142 14.28 13.37 37.07
C MET A 142 13.35 13.30 38.29
N GLY A 143 13.25 12.15 38.96
CA GLY A 143 12.52 12.00 40.22
C GLY A 143 13.24 12.66 41.40
N ARG A 144 13.28 13.99 41.36
CA ARG A 144 13.80 14.93 42.37
C ARG A 144 13.02 14.90 43.70
N GLY A 145 12.66 13.73 44.20
CA GLY A 145 11.99 13.58 45.50
C GLY A 145 12.93 13.05 46.59
N ARG A 146 13.59 11.91 46.33
CA ARG A 146 14.18 11.14 47.45
C ARG A 146 15.62 11.52 47.80
N GLN A 147 16.44 11.93 46.82
CA GLN A 147 17.83 12.32 47.08
C GLN A 147 17.95 13.78 47.55
N ALA A 148 17.10 14.67 47.04
CA ALA A 148 17.03 16.07 47.48
C ALA A 148 16.54 16.18 48.93
N SER A 149 15.46 15.48 49.31
CA SER A 149 15.00 15.44 50.71
C SER A 149 16.02 14.80 51.65
N ARG A 150 16.76 13.78 51.20
CA ARG A 150 17.85 13.19 52.00
C ARG A 150 19.00 14.17 52.22
N GLN A 151 19.39 14.94 51.21
CA GLN A 151 20.42 15.99 51.37
C GLN A 151 19.94 17.17 52.22
N ALA A 152 18.67 17.57 52.11
CA ALA A 152 18.07 18.60 52.95
C ALA A 152 18.01 18.15 54.42
N ASN A 153 17.52 16.93 54.71
CA ASN A 153 17.50 16.38 56.06
C ASN A 153 18.91 16.20 56.64
N LYS A 154 19.91 15.83 55.82
CA LYS A 154 21.29 15.71 56.29
C LYS A 154 21.88 17.06 56.70
N ARG A 155 21.54 18.14 55.98
CA ARG A 155 21.93 19.52 56.32
C ARG A 155 21.24 20.02 57.59
N LEU A 156 19.94 19.73 57.74
CA LEU A 156 19.19 20.07 58.96
C LEU A 156 19.73 19.30 60.18
N SER A 157 20.00 18.00 60.04
CA SER A 157 20.59 17.18 61.10
C SER A 157 22.01 17.59 61.50
N THR A 158 22.77 18.27 60.63
CA THR A 158 24.10 18.80 60.98
C THR A 158 24.05 20.19 61.60
N MET A 159 22.90 20.88 61.54
CA MET A 159 22.69 22.18 62.21
C MET A 159 22.19 22.06 63.65
N GLU A 160 21.70 20.88 64.07
CA GLU A 160 21.13 20.63 65.40
C GLU A 160 22.17 20.15 66.45
N PHE A 161 23.46 20.08 66.10
CA PHE A 161 24.56 19.78 67.03
C PHE A 161 25.77 20.71 66.81
N GLY A 162 25.53 22.01 66.97
CA GLY A 162 26.56 23.05 67.05
C GLY A 162 26.29 23.98 68.22
#